data_AF-A0A2Z5JR90-F1
#
_entry.id   AF-A0A2Z5JR90-F1
#
_cell.length_a   1.000
_cell.length_b   1.000
_cell.length_c   1.000
_cell.angle_alpha   90.00
_cell.angle_beta   90.00
_cell.angle_gamma   90.00
#
_symmetry.space_group_name_H-M   'P 1'
#
loop_
_entity.id
_entity.type
_entity.pdbx_description
1 polymer ?
#
loop_
_entity_poly.entity_id
_entity_poly.type
_entity_poly.pdbx_seq_one_letter_code
_entity_poly.pdbx_strand_id
1 'polypeptide(L)'
;MDRSRSLEELERDRWQAPPPDATRLIATAHALRSRPVGTLTVEDLRLLIGQDIGLPVLLPLAVEVLRDNPLAEGDMYEGDLLRAVLTRNSAVWSAYPELARQLTFIVGGLSDLSPDLRSKVERFVSAVQNS
;
A
#
# COMPACT_ATOMS: atom_id res chain seq x y z
N MET A 1 9.84 -11.97 -5.86
CA MET A 1 9.82 -11.89 -4.39
C MET A 1 9.24 -13.18 -3.84
N ASP A 2 9.82 -13.75 -2.80
CA ASP A 2 9.26 -14.94 -2.14
C ASP A 2 8.11 -14.55 -1.21
N ARG A 3 6.88 -14.94 -1.57
CA ARG A 3 5.66 -14.59 -0.82
C ARG A 3 5.43 -15.44 0.42
N SER A 4 6.17 -16.54 0.58
CA SER A 4 6.14 -17.37 1.78
C SER A 4 6.88 -16.74 2.96
N ARG A 5 7.68 -15.69 2.69
CA ARG A 5 8.48 -14.97 3.68
C ARG A 5 7.78 -13.73 4.21
N SER A 6 8.12 -13.35 5.43
CA SER A 6 7.58 -12.15 6.08
C SER A 6 8.32 -10.86 5.69
N LEU A 7 7.79 -9.70 6.07
CA LEU A 7 8.51 -8.43 5.88
C LEU A 7 9.84 -8.43 6.61
N GLU A 8 9.86 -8.91 7.86
CA GLU A 8 11.09 -8.96 8.66
C GLU A 8 12.18 -9.82 7.98
N GLU A 9 11.77 -10.90 7.33
CA GLU A 9 12.68 -11.79 6.63
C GLU A 9 13.18 -11.19 5.31
N LEU A 10 12.29 -10.56 4.54
CA LEU A 10 12.62 -9.94 3.26
C LEU A 10 13.50 -8.70 3.43
N GLU A 11 13.23 -7.90 4.45
CA GLU A 11 13.98 -6.69 4.79
C GLU A 11 15.23 -6.98 5.62
N ARG A 12 15.33 -8.20 6.18
CA ARG A 12 16.34 -8.59 7.17
C ARG A 12 16.35 -7.65 8.38
N ASP A 13 15.16 -7.16 8.74
CA ASP A 13 14.92 -6.21 9.82
C ASP A 13 13.81 -6.73 10.74
N ARG A 14 14.22 -7.33 11.85
CA ARG A 14 13.31 -7.83 12.90
C ARG A 14 13.09 -6.73 13.92
N TRP A 15 11.82 -6.38 14.13
CA TRP A 15 11.48 -5.37 15.11
C TRP A 15 11.51 -5.98 16.51
N GLN A 16 11.89 -5.15 17.50
CA GLN A 16 11.67 -5.54 18.89
C GLN A 16 10.17 -5.64 19.16
N ALA A 17 9.80 -6.39 20.21
CA ALA A 17 8.41 -6.45 20.64
C ALA A 17 7.89 -5.03 20.92
N PRO A 18 6.65 -4.71 20.53
CA PRO A 18 6.07 -3.41 20.84
C PRO A 18 5.98 -3.23 22.36
N PRO A 19 6.09 -1.99 22.87
CA PRO A 19 5.99 -1.73 24.30
C PRO A 19 4.60 -2.13 24.85
N PRO A 20 4.47 -2.46 26.14
CA PRO A 20 3.21 -2.95 26.71
C PRO A 20 2.02 -1.99 26.58
N ASP A 21 2.28 -0.69 26.46
CA ASP A 21 1.32 0.38 26.28
C ASP A 21 1.13 0.79 24.80
N ALA A 22 1.67 0.00 23.86
CA ALA A 22 1.49 0.24 22.43
C ALA A 22 0.02 0.30 22.05
N THR A 23 -0.31 1.25 21.16
CA THR A 23 -1.65 1.31 20.60
C THR A 23 -1.96 0.04 19.82
N ARG A 24 -3.25 -0.30 19.69
CA ARG A 24 -3.69 -1.44 18.88
C ARG A 24 -3.13 -1.39 17.45
N LEU A 25 -3.03 -0.21 16.85
CA LEU A 25 -2.47 -0.03 15.51
C LEU A 25 -0.99 -0.46 15.45
N ILE A 26 -0.18 -0.03 16.41
CA ILE A 26 1.24 -0.41 16.49
C ILE A 26 1.36 -1.91 16.72
N ALA A 27 0.62 -2.46 17.68
CA ALA A 27 0.63 -3.90 17.97
C ALA A 27 0.24 -4.75 16.74
N THR A 28 -0.81 -4.33 16.01
CA THR A 28 -1.23 -4.98 14.76
C THR A 28 -0.12 -4.88 13.70
N ALA A 29 0.47 -3.70 13.48
CA ALA A 29 1.53 -3.54 12.47
C ALA A 29 2.74 -4.43 12.76
N HIS A 30 3.18 -4.53 14.03
CA HIS A 30 4.25 -5.45 14.44
C HIS A 30 3.88 -6.91 14.13
N ALA A 31 2.67 -7.33 14.51
CA ALA A 31 2.22 -8.71 14.25
C ALA A 31 2.20 -9.03 12.74
N LEU A 32 1.68 -8.12 11.91
CA LEU A 32 1.61 -8.31 10.46
C LEU A 32 2.98 -8.40 9.79
N ARG A 33 4.00 -7.69 10.28
CA ARG A 33 5.37 -7.77 9.74
C ARG A 33 5.98 -9.17 9.81
N SER A 34 5.56 -9.97 10.79
CA SER A 34 6.03 -11.35 10.99
C SER A 34 5.26 -12.40 10.17
N ARG A 35 4.17 -12.03 9.48
CA ARG A 35 3.38 -12.95 8.65
C ARG A 35 3.95 -13.04 7.23
N PRO A 36 3.83 -14.20 6.56
CA PRO A 36 4.15 -14.31 5.13
C PRO A 36 3.38 -13.28 4.30
N VAL A 37 4.09 -12.54 3.45
CA VAL A 37 3.49 -11.42 2.70
C VAL A 37 2.39 -11.88 1.73
N GLY A 38 2.45 -13.14 1.27
CA GLY A 38 1.40 -13.74 0.45
C GLY A 38 0.09 -14.06 1.18
N THR A 39 0.07 -13.93 2.51
CA THR A 39 -1.13 -14.16 3.33
C THR A 39 -1.79 -12.87 3.80
N LEU A 40 -1.20 -11.71 3.49
CA LEU A 40 -1.73 -10.41 3.86
C LEU A 40 -3.01 -10.13 3.08
N THR A 41 -4.05 -9.70 3.78
CA THR A 41 -5.32 -9.28 3.18
C THR A 41 -5.21 -7.88 2.57
N VAL A 42 -6.25 -7.44 1.85
CA VAL A 42 -6.38 -6.05 1.36
C VAL A 42 -6.28 -5.06 2.53
N GLU A 43 -6.95 -5.35 3.65
CA GLU A 43 -6.91 -4.56 4.87
C GLU A 43 -5.50 -4.52 5.49
N ASP A 44 -4.80 -5.66 5.53
CA ASP A 44 -3.43 -5.72 6.04
C ASP A 44 -2.49 -4.84 5.20
N LEU A 45 -2.59 -4.92 3.86
CA LEU A 45 -1.83 -4.09 2.94
C LEU A 45 -2.16 -2.60 3.12
N ARG A 46 -3.44 -2.25 3.18
CA ARG A 46 -3.94 -0.89 3.39
C ARG A 46 -3.38 -0.31 4.69
N LEU A 47 -3.42 -1.07 5.78
CA LEU A 47 -2.92 -0.66 7.09
C LEU A 47 -1.42 -0.42 7.05
N LEU A 48 -0.63 -1.39 6.60
CA LEU A 48 0.83 -1.30 6.60
C LEU A 48 1.34 -0.20 5.67
N ILE A 49 0.81 -0.13 4.44
CA ILE A 49 1.14 0.94 3.47
C ILE A 49 0.73 2.29 4.05
N GLY A 50 -0.45 2.37 4.68
CA GLY A 50 -0.94 3.57 5.34
C GLY A 50 0.00 4.13 6.41
N GLN A 51 0.81 3.27 7.04
CA GLN A 51 1.83 3.62 8.04
C GLN A 51 3.25 3.75 7.47
N ASP A 52 3.42 3.72 6.15
CA ASP A 52 4.73 3.72 5.48
C ASP A 52 5.63 2.53 5.84
N ILE A 53 5.02 1.40 6.20
CA ILE A 53 5.73 0.18 6.59
C ILE A 53 5.90 -0.72 5.37
N GLY A 54 7.14 -1.13 5.12
CA GLY A 54 7.47 -2.15 4.12
C GLY A 54 7.12 -1.80 2.68
N LEU A 55 7.05 -0.51 2.34
CA LEU A 55 6.68 -0.02 1.01
C LEU A 55 7.44 -0.70 -0.15
N PRO A 56 8.78 -0.97 -0.07
CA PRO A 56 9.50 -1.64 -1.16
C PRO A 56 8.94 -3.03 -1.51
N VAL A 57 8.40 -3.73 -0.51
CA VAL A 57 7.82 -5.07 -0.63
C VAL A 57 6.33 -4.99 -0.95
N LEU A 58 5.61 -4.09 -0.28
CA LEU A 58 4.15 -4.07 -0.30
C LEU A 58 3.55 -3.30 -1.49
N LEU A 59 4.22 -2.27 -2.02
CA LEU A 59 3.71 -1.53 -3.18
C LEU A 59 3.54 -2.41 -4.43
N PRO A 60 4.50 -3.29 -4.80
CA PRO A 60 4.27 -4.26 -5.87
C PRO A 60 3.03 -5.13 -5.66
N LEU A 61 2.83 -5.65 -4.44
CA LEU A 61 1.67 -6.50 -4.12
C LEU A 61 0.36 -5.71 -4.20
N ALA A 62 0.34 -4.49 -3.68
CA ALA A 62 -0.84 -3.64 -3.75
C ALA A 62 -1.20 -3.28 -5.20
N VAL A 63 -0.21 -2.99 -6.06
CA VAL A 63 -0.46 -2.71 -7.48
C VAL A 63 -1.01 -3.94 -8.21
N GLU A 64 -0.58 -5.15 -7.85
CA GLU A 64 -1.19 -6.37 -8.39
C GLU A 64 -2.67 -6.51 -7.98
N VAL A 65 -2.97 -6.33 -6.69
CA VAL A 65 -4.37 -6.35 -6.20
C VAL A 65 -5.22 -5.30 -6.91
N LEU A 66 -4.70 -4.08 -7.06
CA LEU A 66 -5.39 -2.97 -7.72
C LEU A 66 -5.52 -3.15 -9.23
N ARG A 67 -4.69 -3.99 -9.86
CA ARG A 67 -4.85 -4.33 -11.28
C ARG A 67 -6.08 -5.21 -11.48
N ASP A 68 -6.30 -6.16 -10.58
CA ASP A 68 -7.40 -7.11 -10.66
C ASP A 68 -8.71 -6.50 -10.14
N ASN A 69 -8.63 -5.72 -9.06
CA ASN A 69 -9.75 -4.98 -8.50
C ASN A 69 -9.29 -3.58 -8.03
N PRO A 70 -9.39 -2.55 -8.89
CA PRO A 70 -8.93 -1.19 -8.56
C PRO A 70 -9.64 -0.54 -7.38
N LEU A 71 -10.85 -1.01 -7.08
CA LEU A 71 -11.68 -0.54 -5.97
C LEU A 71 -11.71 -1.55 -4.82
N ALA A 72 -10.72 -2.46 -4.74
CA ALA A 72 -10.60 -3.42 -3.65
C ALA A 72 -10.78 -2.76 -2.27
N GLU A 73 -11.69 -3.34 -1.49
CA GLU A 73 -12.04 -2.86 -0.15
C GLU A 73 -11.38 -3.76 0.89
N GLY A 74 -10.82 -3.14 1.92
CA GLY A 74 -10.56 -3.76 3.21
C GLY A 74 -11.80 -3.69 4.10
N ASP A 75 -11.61 -3.28 5.35
CA ASP A 75 -12.70 -3.24 6.34
C ASP A 75 -13.44 -1.88 6.38
N MET A 76 -13.02 -0.90 5.56
CA MET A 76 -13.51 0.47 5.65
C MET A 76 -14.50 0.82 4.53
N TYR A 77 -13.98 1.14 3.35
CA TYR A 77 -14.78 1.65 2.22
C TYR A 77 -14.18 1.20 0.90
N GLU A 78 -15.01 1.20 -0.14
CA GLU A 78 -14.59 0.98 -1.52
C GLU A 78 -13.35 1.80 -1.93
N GLY A 79 -12.34 1.09 -2.44
CA GLY A 79 -11.07 1.66 -2.87
C GLY A 79 -10.17 2.19 -1.74
N ASP A 80 -10.32 1.71 -0.50
CA ASP A 80 -9.45 2.11 0.61
C ASP A 80 -7.97 1.76 0.42
N LEU A 81 -7.66 0.61 -0.20
CA LEU A 81 -6.30 0.26 -0.58
C LEU A 81 -5.76 1.26 -1.61
N LEU A 82 -6.55 1.59 -2.64
CA LEU A 82 -6.16 2.58 -3.64
C LEU A 82 -5.86 3.92 -2.98
N ARG A 83 -6.70 4.37 -2.05
CA ARG A 83 -6.49 5.61 -1.28
C ARG A 83 -5.21 5.56 -0.47
N ALA A 84 -4.92 4.46 0.22
CA ALA A 84 -3.70 4.30 1.00
C ALA A 84 -2.45 4.40 0.11
N VAL A 85 -2.49 3.79 -1.07
CA VAL A 85 -1.40 3.78 -2.05
C VAL A 85 -1.21 5.17 -2.70
N LEU A 86 -2.27 5.80 -3.20
CA LEU A 86 -2.19 7.10 -3.90
C LEU A 86 -1.70 8.24 -2.99
N THR A 87 -1.90 8.12 -1.68
CA THR A 87 -1.54 9.16 -0.71
C THR A 87 -0.13 9.01 -0.15
N ARG A 88 0.64 8.02 -0.60
CA ARG A 88 2.07 7.92 -0.25
C ARG A 88 2.83 9.12 -0.80
N ASN A 89 3.88 9.51 -0.08
CA ASN A 89 4.74 10.63 -0.48
C ASN A 89 5.26 10.42 -1.91
N SER A 90 5.23 11.47 -2.75
CA SER A 90 5.67 11.38 -4.14
C SER A 90 7.12 10.88 -4.29
N ALA A 91 8.00 11.19 -3.32
CA ALA A 91 9.37 10.69 -3.29
C ALA A 91 9.46 9.15 -3.24
N VAL A 92 8.46 8.47 -2.65
CA VAL A 92 8.38 7.00 -2.70
C VAL A 92 8.23 6.54 -4.14
N TRP A 93 7.40 7.21 -4.93
CA TRP A 93 7.14 6.84 -6.32
C TRP A 93 8.31 7.17 -7.26
N SER A 94 9.10 8.19 -6.95
CA SER A 94 10.37 8.48 -7.66
C SER A 94 11.35 7.30 -7.59
N ALA A 95 11.33 6.53 -6.49
CA ALA A 95 12.17 5.33 -6.35
C ALA A 95 11.63 4.13 -7.15
N TYR A 96 10.37 4.15 -7.57
CA TYR A 96 9.71 3.05 -8.30
C TYR A 96 8.91 3.55 -9.52
N PRO A 97 9.58 4.17 -10.51
CA PRO A 97 8.91 4.81 -11.65
C PRO A 97 8.08 3.84 -12.49
N GLU A 98 8.48 2.57 -12.55
CA GLU A 98 7.72 1.52 -13.23
C GLU A 98 6.39 1.22 -12.53
N LEU A 99 6.40 1.07 -11.21
CA LEU A 99 5.18 0.88 -10.42
C LEU A 99 4.28 2.10 -10.50
N ALA A 100 4.86 3.31 -10.46
CA ALA A 100 4.11 4.55 -10.60
C ALA A 100 3.39 4.64 -11.96
N ARG A 101 4.03 4.18 -13.04
CA ARG A 101 3.42 4.12 -14.38
C ARG A 101 2.29 3.09 -14.45
N GLN A 102 2.50 1.91 -13.86
CA GLN A 102 1.45 0.89 -13.79
C GLN A 102 0.23 1.38 -13.02
N LEU A 103 0.44 2.03 -11.87
CA LEU A 103 -0.65 2.59 -11.08
C LEU A 103 -1.35 3.72 -11.83
N THR A 104 -0.61 4.60 -12.51
CA THR A 104 -1.18 5.65 -13.39
C THR A 104 -2.07 5.05 -14.48
N PHE A 105 -1.65 3.94 -15.10
CA PHE A 105 -2.45 3.24 -16.10
C PHE A 105 -3.75 2.66 -15.50
N ILE A 106 -3.66 2.00 -14.33
CA ILE A 106 -4.82 1.45 -13.62
C ILE A 106 -5.84 2.55 -13.31
N VAL A 107 -5.41 3.65 -12.70
CA VAL A 107 -6.34 4.73 -12.31
C VAL A 107 -6.88 5.51 -13.51
N GLY A 108 -6.15 5.55 -14.62
CA GLY A 108 -6.61 6.15 -15.87
C GLY A 108 -7.78 5.40 -16.53
N GLY A 109 -7.98 4.12 -16.19
CA GLY A 109 -9.12 3.32 -16.66
C GLY A 109 -10.39 3.46 -15.81
N LEU A 110 -10.34 4.20 -14.69
CA LEU A 110 -11.48 4.30 -13.76
C LEU A 110 -12.47 5.39 -14.17
N SER A 111 -13.74 5.03 -14.26
CA SER A 111 -14.87 5.96 -14.40
C SER A 111 -15.63 6.11 -13.08
N ASP A 112 -16.54 7.09 -13.01
CA ASP A 112 -17.54 7.21 -11.93
C ASP A 112 -17.00 7.32 -10.49
N LEU A 113 -15.73 7.72 -10.35
CA LEU A 113 -15.11 7.95 -9.05
C LEU A 113 -15.80 9.06 -8.25
N SER A 114 -15.97 8.81 -6.95
CA SER A 114 -16.35 9.85 -5.98
C SER A 114 -15.42 11.08 -6.10
N PRO A 115 -15.92 12.31 -5.85
CA PRO A 115 -15.11 13.52 -5.98
C PRO A 115 -13.81 13.50 -5.17
N ASP A 116 -13.86 12.89 -3.99
CA ASP A 116 -12.71 12.75 -3.10
C ASP A 116 -11.64 11.78 -3.65
N LEU A 117 -12.06 10.65 -4.23
CA LEU A 117 -11.12 9.70 -4.84
C LEU A 117 -10.52 10.25 -6.14
N ARG A 118 -11.36 10.90 -6.96
CA ARG A 118 -10.92 11.60 -8.18
C ARG A 118 -9.82 12.62 -7.88
N SER A 119 -10.02 13.45 -6.86
CA SER A 119 -9.02 14.45 -6.44
C SER A 119 -7.69 13.82 -6.02
N LYS A 120 -7.71 12.62 -5.43
CA LYS A 120 -6.48 11.87 -5.06
C LYS A 120 -5.78 11.31 -6.28
N VAL A 121 -6.53 10.75 -7.23
CA VAL A 121 -5.99 10.27 -8.51
C VAL A 121 -5.29 11.41 -9.26
N GLU A 122 -5.95 12.55 -9.41
CA GLU A 122 -5.40 13.71 -10.12
C GLU A 122 -4.10 14.23 -9.47
N ARG A 123 -4.08 14.33 -8.13
CA ARG A 123 -2.88 14.73 -7.38
C ARG A 123 -1.74 13.73 -7.57
N PHE A 124 -2.03 12.43 -7.49
CA PHE A 124 -1.03 11.39 -7.69
C PHE A 124 -0.43 11.46 -9.10
N VAL A 125 -1.26 11.49 -10.14
CA VAL A 125 -0.81 11.54 -11.54
C VAL A 125 0.04 12.78 -11.79
N SER A 126 -0.39 13.94 -11.30
CA SER A 126 0.39 15.18 -11.39
C SER A 126 1.73 15.08 -10.66
N ALA A 127 1.75 14.51 -9.45
CA ALA A 127 2.99 14.35 -8.69
C ALA A 127 4.00 13.44 -9.40
N VAL A 128 3.55 12.31 -9.96
CA VAL A 128 4.41 11.35 -10.66
C VAL A 128 4.98 11.92 -11.97
N GLN A 129 4.22 12.76 -12.68
CA GLN A 129 4.68 13.39 -13.93
C GLN A 129 5.71 14.50 -13.70
N ASN A 130 5.74 15.09 -12.50
CA ASN A 130 6.63 16.19 -12.13
C ASN A 130 7.84 15.75 -11.28
N SER A 131 8.01 14.44 -11.06
CA SER A 131 9.08 13.83 -10.24
C SER A 131 10.18 13.24 -11.11
#